data_AF-A0A1N7MPN2-F1
#
_entry.id   AF-A0A1N7MPN2-F1
#
_cell.length_a   1.000
_cell.length_b   1.000
_cell.length_c   1.000
_cell.angle_alpha   90.00
_cell.angle_beta   90.00
_cell.angle_gamma   90.00
#
_symmetry.space_group_name_H-M   'P 1'
#
loop_
_entity.id
_entity.type
_entity.pdbx_description
1 polymer ?
#
loop_
_entity_poly.entity_id
_entity_poly.type
_entity_poly.pdbx_seq_one_letter_code
_entity_poly.pdbx_strand_id
1 'polypeptide(L)' 'MKKTLLIGALFIAGIVSAFPFRTSCGTVIQVNDSGMGDMTYDQVIKTLKLMNGVVCGTTNVSITIYQH' A
#
# COMPACT_ATOMS: atom_id res chain seq x y z
N MET A 1 5.69 26.95 27.67
CA MET A 1 6.02 25.53 27.50
C MET A 1 4.74 24.75 27.17
N LYS A 2 4.60 24.26 25.93
CA LYS A 2 3.50 23.39 25.47
C LYS A 2 4.09 22.44 24.39
N LYS A 3 4.69 21.33 24.80
CA LYS A 3 5.33 20.35 23.88
C LYS A 3 5.01 18.90 24.24
N THR A 4 3.81 18.62 24.75
CA THR A 4 3.45 17.27 25.25
C THR A 4 2.43 16.53 24.40
N LEU A 5 1.98 17.07 23.25
CA LEU A 5 0.85 16.50 22.51
C LEU A 5 1.19 15.76 21.20
N LEU A 6 2.48 15.53 20.90
CA LEU A 6 2.90 14.88 19.63
C LEU A 6 3.32 13.41 19.79
N ILE A 7 3.48 12.90 21.01
CA ILE A 7 3.99 11.54 21.24
C ILE A 7 2.86 10.49 21.21
N GLY A 8 1.61 10.86 21.53
CA GLY A 8 0.47 9.94 21.55
C GLY A 8 -0.02 9.52 20.15
N ALA A 9 0.14 10.37 19.14
CA ALA A 9 -0.33 10.08 17.77
C ALA A 9 0.55 9.04 17.04
N LEU A 10 1.81 8.86 17.46
CA LEU A 10 2.72 7.90 16.83
C LEU A 10 2.41 6.44 17.23
N PHE A 11 1.77 6.22 18.38
CA PHE A 11 1.50 4.88 18.91
C PHE A 11 0.17 4.26 18.43
N ILE A 12 -0.75 5.06 17.87
CA ILE A 12 -2.02 4.56 17.31
C ILE A 12 -1.85 4.09 15.85
N ALA A 13 -0.71 4.41 15.21
CA ALA A 13 -0.37 3.90 13.89
C ALA A 13 0.16 2.44 13.91
N GLY A 14 0.28 1.84 15.09
CA GLY A 14 0.63 0.43 15.22
C GLY A 14 -0.57 -0.45 14.86
N ILE A 15 -0.33 -1.46 14.02
CA ILE A 15 -1.23 -2.59 13.72
C ILE A 15 -2.24 -2.35 12.59
N VAL A 16 -1.90 -1.58 11.56
CA VAL A 16 -2.37 -1.89 10.20
C VAL A 16 -1.13 -2.13 9.36
N SER A 17 -0.79 -3.41 9.16
CA SER A 17 0.24 -3.79 8.19
C SER A 17 -0.24 -3.26 6.84
N ALA A 18 0.46 -2.30 6.28
CA ALA A 18 0.19 -1.75 4.97
C ALA A 18 1.53 -1.55 4.27
N PHE A 19 1.61 -1.97 3.00
CA PHE A 19 2.81 -1.82 2.21
C PHE A 19 2.65 -0.68 1.18
N PRO A 20 3.70 0.11 0.95
CA PRO A 20 3.66 1.16 -0.05
C PRO A 20 3.67 0.55 -1.46
N PHE A 21 2.71 0.92 -2.30
CA PHE A 21 2.67 0.58 -3.71
C PHE A 21 2.88 1.84 -4.56
N ARG A 22 3.95 1.85 -5.35
CA ARG A 22 4.26 2.94 -6.29
C ARG A 22 3.60 2.66 -7.64
N THR A 23 2.66 3.51 -8.03
CA THR A 23 1.93 3.41 -9.29
C THR A 23 2.75 3.92 -10.48
N SER A 24 2.33 3.60 -11.70
CA SER A 24 3.01 3.98 -12.95
C SER A 24 3.05 5.49 -13.19
N CYS A 25 2.11 6.24 -12.62
CA CYS A 25 2.06 7.70 -12.69
C CYS A 25 2.83 8.38 -11.53
N GLY A 26 3.58 7.61 -10.73
CA GLY A 26 4.44 8.13 -9.67
C GLY A 26 3.74 8.40 -8.34
N THR A 27 2.46 8.04 -8.20
CA THR A 27 1.74 8.15 -6.94
C THR A 27 2.07 6.96 -6.05
N VAL A 28 2.23 7.18 -4.74
CA VAL A 28 2.38 6.09 -3.78
C VAL A 28 1.08 5.95 -3.01
N ILE A 29 0.50 4.75 -3.03
CA ILE A 29 -0.68 4.40 -2.24
C ILE A 29 -0.32 3.38 -1.17
N GLN A 30 -1.00 3.46 -0.03
CA GLN A 30 -0.85 2.48 1.04
C GLN A 30 -1.84 1.34 0.79
N VAL A 31 -1.32 0.12 0.66
CA VAL A 31 -2.13 -1.08 0.42
C VAL A 31 -2.23 -1.85 1.72
N ASN A 32 -3.45 -2.04 2.21
CA ASN A 32 -3.68 -2.75 3.47
C ASN A 32 -3.43 -4.26 3.28
N ASP A 33 -2.46 -4.78 4.03
CA ASP A 33 -2.05 -6.19 4.05
C ASP A 33 -3.16 -7.10 4.59
N SER A 34 -4.03 -6.58 5.46
CA SER A 34 -5.16 -7.32 6.05
C SER A 34 -6.14 -7.85 4.99
N GLY A 35 -6.16 -7.24 3.80
CA GLY A 35 -6.98 -7.69 2.67
C GLY A 35 -6.23 -8.59 1.68
N MET A 36 -4.92 -8.77 1.83
CA MET A 36 -4.06 -9.45 0.86
C MET A 36 -3.29 -10.64 1.45
N GLY A 37 -3.28 -10.83 2.76
CA GLY A 37 -2.53 -11.91 3.43
C GLY A 37 -2.88 -13.33 2.99
N ASP A 38 -4.12 -13.57 2.54
CA ASP A 38 -4.57 -14.88 2.04
C ASP A 38 -4.57 -14.96 0.49
N MET A 39 -4.13 -13.90 -0.20
CA MET A 39 -4.11 -13.88 -1.67
C MET A 39 -2.89 -14.64 -2.21
N THR A 40 -3.10 -15.37 -3.30
CA THR A 40 -1.98 -15.89 -4.09
C THR A 40 -1.21 -14.74 -4.73
N TYR A 41 0.06 -14.98 -5.08
CA TYR A 41 0.89 -13.99 -5.77
C TYR A 41 0.20 -13.38 -7.01
N ASP A 42 -0.45 -14.21 -7.83
CA ASP A 42 -1.18 -13.74 -9.02
C ASP A 42 -2.39 -12.86 -8.66
N GLN A 43 -3.09 -13.17 -7.57
CA GLN A 43 -4.20 -12.36 -7.06
C GLN A 43 -3.70 -11.01 -6.55
N VAL A 44 -2.56 -10.97 -5.87
CA VAL A 44 -1.89 -9.73 -5.44
C VAL A 44 -1.55 -8.88 -6.67
N ILE A 45 -0.87 -9.46 -7.66
CA ILE A 45 -0.49 -8.77 -8.90
C ILE A 45 -1.72 -8.21 -9.63
N LYS A 46 -2.78 -9.02 -9.77
CA LYS A 46 -4.02 -8.59 -10.42
C LYS A 46 -4.64 -7.41 -9.69
N THR A 47 -4.68 -7.45 -8.36
CA THR A 47 -5.21 -6.37 -7.52
C THR A 47 -4.40 -5.09 -7.68
N LEU A 48 -3.07 -5.16 -7.63
CA LEU A 48 -2.19 -4.00 -7.81
C LEU A 48 -2.32 -3.38 -9.21
N LYS A 49 -2.49 -4.21 -10.26
CA LYS A 49 -2.80 -3.72 -11.62
C LYS A 49 -4.11 -2.96 -11.68
N LEU A 50 -5.15 -3.45 -11.01
CA LEU A 50 -6.45 -2.77 -10.94
C LEU A 50 -6.34 -1.44 -10.19
N MET A 51 -5.63 -1.40 -9.06
CA MET A 51 -5.38 -0.16 -8.32
C MET A 51 -4.61 0.86 -9.18
N ASN A 52 -3.62 0.39 -9.96
CA ASN A 52 -2.94 1.25 -10.93
C ASN A 52 -3.90 1.78 -12.01
N GLY A 53 -4.83 0.94 -12.48
CA GLY A 53 -5.89 1.35 -13.40
C GLY A 53 -6.77 2.46 -12.84
N VAL A 54 -7.17 2.34 -11.57
CA VAL A 54 -7.99 3.35 -10.88
C VAL A 54 -7.24 4.67 -10.70
N VAL A 55 -5.95 4.61 -10.33
CA VAL A 55 -5.18 5.81 -10.01
C VAL A 55 -4.58 6.47 -11.26
N CYS A 56 -4.10 5.69 -12.22
CA CYS A 56 -3.33 6.16 -13.36
C CYS A 56 -3.98 5.90 -14.72
N GLY A 57 -5.19 5.31 -14.76
CA GLY A 57 -5.93 5.07 -16.01
C GLY A 57 -5.39 3.93 -16.88
N THR A 58 -4.46 3.10 -16.38
CA THR A 58 -3.91 1.97 -17.11
C THR A 58 -3.66 0.75 -16.21
N THR A 59 -4.00 -0.44 -16.70
CA THR A 59 -3.71 -1.72 -16.02
C THR A 59 -2.56 -2.48 -16.70
N ASN A 60 -2.07 -1.99 -17.84
CA ASN A 60 -0.99 -2.58 -18.62
C ASN A 60 0.38 -2.19 -18.04
N VAL A 61 0.67 -2.71 -16.85
CA VAL A 61 1.91 -2.44 -16.11
C VAL A 61 2.53 -3.75 -15.63
N SER A 62 3.86 -3.80 -15.54
CA SER A 62 4.54 -4.89 -14.83
C SER A 62 4.59 -4.56 -13.35
N ILE A 63 4.24 -5.53 -12.50
CA ILE A 63 4.28 -5.38 -11.04
C ILE A 63 5.43 -6.24 -10.53
N THR A 64 6.33 -5.63 -9.78
CA THR A 64 7.43 -6.31 -9.10
C THR A 64 7.22 -6.18 -7.60
N ILE A 65 7.13 -7.32 -6.91
CA ILE A 65 6.95 -7.38 -5.47
C ILE A 65 8.29 -7.81 -4.87
N TYR A 66 8.83 -6.99 -3.97
CA TYR A 66 10.02 -7.32 -3.21
C TYR A 66 9.59 -7.88 -1.86
N GLN A 67 9.89 -9.15 -1.61
CA GLN A 67 9.65 -9.82 -0.34
C GLN A 67 11.01 -10.16 0.28
N HIS A 68 11.16 -9.89 1.58
CA HIS A 68 12.35 -10.22 2.37
C HIS A 68 12.11 -11.48 3.20
#